data_AF-A0A6G4GZU5-F1
#
_entry.id   AF-A0A6G4GZU5-F1
#
_cell.length_a   1.000
_cell.length_b   1.000
_cell.length_c   1.000
_cell.angle_alpha   90.00
_cell.angle_beta   90.00
_cell.angle_gamma   90.00
#
_symmetry.space_group_name_H-M   'P 1'
#
loop_
_entity.id
_entity.type
_entity.pdbx_description
1 polymer ?
#
loop_
_entity_poly.entity_id
_entity_poly.type
_entity_poly.pdbx_seq_one_letter_code
_entity_poly.pdbx_strand_id
1 'polypeptide(L)'
;MFKSYVNSFELNEKISKFEITKYKNESTINQKFDSSIIENLKNLKDSVLDLKELTPYILNRFIERIEIKSDGPPKIHYRFSEASVYFSDFFSNTQHSTWLV
;
A
#
# COMPACT_ATOMS: atom_id res chain seq x y z
N MET A 1 -38.64 31.58 40.80
CA MET A 1 -37.96 32.44 39.80
C MET A 1 -36.44 32.21 39.80
N PHE A 2 -35.72 32.43 40.91
CA PHE A 2 -34.26 32.27 41.00
C PHE A 2 -33.72 30.88 40.60
N LYS A 3 -34.35 29.81 41.08
CA LYS A 3 -33.95 28.41 40.80
C LYS A 3 -34.02 28.04 39.31
N SER A 4 -34.95 28.64 38.57
CA SER A 4 -35.08 28.47 37.11
C SER A 4 -33.90 29.10 36.37
N TYR A 5 -33.44 30.25 36.86
CA TYR A 5 -32.37 31.03 36.23
C TYR A 5 -31.00 30.35 36.40
N VAL A 6 -30.73 29.83 37.61
CA VAL A 6 -29.54 29.02 37.89
C VAL A 6 -29.50 27.78 37.02
N ASN A 7 -30.64 27.09 36.85
CA ASN A 7 -30.73 25.90 36.02
C ASN A 7 -30.50 26.19 34.52
N SER A 8 -31.02 27.31 34.01
CA SER A 8 -30.75 27.73 32.62
C SER A 8 -29.30 28.12 32.38
N PHE A 9 -28.64 28.69 33.38
CA PHE A 9 -27.22 29.05 33.29
C PHE A 9 -26.33 27.80 33.24
N GLU A 10 -26.57 26.82 34.11
CA GLU A 10 -25.86 25.52 34.10
C GLU A 10 -26.05 24.75 32.79
N LEU A 11 -27.26 24.82 32.21
CA LEU A 11 -27.55 24.20 30.92
C LEU A 11 -26.75 24.87 29.78
N ASN A 12 -26.69 26.20 29.75
CA ASN A 12 -25.90 26.91 28.75
C ASN A 12 -24.40 26.63 28.89
N GLU A 13 -23.89 26.51 30.11
CA GLU A 13 -22.49 26.15 30.33
C GLU A 13 -22.18 24.75 29.76
N LYS A 14 -23.06 23.77 29.99
CA LYS A 14 -22.93 22.42 29.43
C LYS A 14 -22.99 22.44 27.90
N ILE A 15 -23.92 23.20 27.31
CA ILE A 15 -24.05 23.34 25.86
C ILE A 15 -22.74 23.87 25.26
N SER A 16 -22.15 24.93 25.83
CA SER A 16 -20.90 25.48 25.31
C SER A 16 -19.73 24.48 25.39
N LYS A 17 -19.63 23.70 26.48
CA LYS A 17 -18.62 22.64 26.62
C LYS A 17 -18.81 21.55 25.57
N PHE A 18 -20.04 21.15 25.28
CA PHE A 18 -20.33 20.17 24.24
C PHE A 18 -19.99 20.70 22.84
N GLU A 19 -20.28 21.95 22.54
CA GLU A 19 -19.93 22.58 21.25
C GLU A 19 -18.41 22.63 21.05
N ILE A 20 -17.65 23.04 22.07
CA ILE A 20 -16.18 23.05 22.01
C ILE A 20 -15.63 21.63 21.77
N THR A 21 -16.19 20.64 22.47
CA THR A 21 -15.75 19.25 22.34
C THR A 21 -16.05 18.69 20.96
N LYS A 22 -17.25 18.98 20.41
CA LYS A 22 -17.63 18.61 19.05
C LYS A 22 -16.65 19.19 18.03
N TYR A 23 -16.37 20.49 18.11
CA TYR A 23 -15.47 21.17 17.19
C TYR A 23 -14.05 20.58 17.22
N LYS A 24 -13.56 20.23 18.42
CA LYS A 24 -12.25 19.61 18.61
C LYS A 24 -12.19 18.19 18.03
N ASN A 25 -13.28 17.44 18.13
CA ASN A 25 -13.36 16.10 17.55
C ASN A 25 -13.42 16.16 16.02
N GLU A 26 -14.21 17.09 15.46
CA GLU A 26 -14.28 17.31 14.01
C GLU A 26 -12.92 17.73 13.43
N SER A 27 -12.21 18.64 14.09
CA SER A 27 -10.86 19.04 13.65
C SER A 27 -9.86 17.89 13.73
N THR A 28 -9.92 17.06 14.78
CA THR A 28 -9.05 15.88 14.94
C THR A 28 -9.33 14.82 13.88
N ILE A 29 -10.60 14.58 13.53
CA ILE A 29 -10.98 13.65 12.47
C ILE A 29 -10.44 14.15 11.12
N ASN A 30 -10.66 15.43 10.81
CA ASN A 30 -10.18 16.02 9.56
C ASN A 30 -8.64 16.02 9.46
N GLN A 31 -7.93 16.15 10.58
CA GLN A 31 -6.47 16.02 10.62
C GLN A 31 -5.97 14.57 10.50
N LYS A 32 -6.70 13.59 11.05
CA LYS A 32 -6.31 12.17 11.00
C LYS A 32 -6.61 11.51 9.65
N PHE A 33 -7.63 11.98 8.95
CA PHE A 33 -7.95 11.55 7.59
C PHE A 33 -7.36 12.52 6.58
N ASP A 34 -6.04 12.72 6.65
CA ASP A 34 -5.32 13.46 5.64
C ASP A 34 -5.37 12.66 4.32
N SER A 35 -6.36 12.98 3.49
CA SER A 35 -6.62 12.29 2.21
C SER A 35 -5.39 12.33 1.30
N SER A 36 -4.47 13.25 1.55
CA SER A 36 -3.16 13.34 0.91
C SER A 36 -2.33 12.06 1.07
N ILE A 37 -2.43 11.33 2.18
CA ILE A 37 -1.70 10.06 2.35
C ILE A 37 -2.24 8.99 1.40
N ILE A 38 -3.57 8.90 1.26
CA ILE A 38 -4.21 7.95 0.34
C ILE A 38 -3.92 8.33 -1.10
N GLU A 39 -3.94 9.62 -1.42
CA GLU A 39 -3.60 10.15 -2.74
C GLU A 39 -2.13 9.89 -3.09
N ASN A 40 -1.22 10.11 -2.14
CA ASN A 40 0.20 9.78 -2.29
C ASN A 40 0.44 8.29 -2.48
N LEU A 41 -0.30 7.42 -1.78
CA LEU A 41 -0.23 5.96 -1.99
C LEU A 41 -0.72 5.54 -3.38
N LYS A 42 -1.78 6.19 -3.90
CA LYS A 42 -2.25 5.95 -5.28
C LYS A 42 -1.21 6.40 -6.30
N ASN A 43 -0.62 7.58 -6.11
CA ASN A 43 0.45 8.09 -6.98
C ASN A 43 1.72 7.21 -6.92
N LEU A 44 2.03 6.64 -5.75
CA LEU A 44 3.15 5.70 -5.58
C LEU A 44 2.88 4.38 -6.31
N LYS A 45 1.64 3.87 -6.28
CA LYS A 45 1.23 2.72 -7.08
C LYS A 45 1.46 3.00 -8.57
N ASP A 46 1.04 4.15 -9.07
CA ASP A 46 1.13 4.48 -10.50
C ASP A 46 2.57 4.78 -10.95
N SER A 47 3.47 5.21 -10.03
CA SER A 47 4.88 5.50 -10.33
C SER A 47 5.84 4.34 -10.10
N VAL A 48 5.58 3.47 -9.11
CA VAL A 48 6.45 2.33 -8.78
C VAL A 48 6.06 1.07 -9.55
N LEU A 49 4.81 0.96 -9.98
CA LEU A 49 4.27 -0.23 -10.64
C LEU A 49 3.80 0.06 -12.06
N ASP A 50 4.59 0.76 -12.88
CA ASP A 50 4.50 0.56 -14.33
C ASP A 50 5.11 -0.80 -14.71
N LEU A 51 4.67 -1.87 -14.04
CA LEU A 51 4.98 -3.27 -14.34
C LEU A 51 4.21 -3.73 -15.59
N LYS A 52 4.08 -2.86 -16.59
CA LYS A 52 3.53 -3.25 -17.90
C LYS A 52 4.38 -4.36 -18.52
N GLU A 53 5.66 -4.41 -18.16
CA GLU A 53 6.59 -5.40 -18.66
C GLU A 53 7.62 -5.78 -17.60
N LEU A 54 7.88 -7.08 -17.46
CA LEU A 54 8.94 -7.57 -16.59
C LEU A 54 10.27 -7.50 -17.34
N THR A 55 11.00 -6.40 -17.16
CA THR A 55 12.33 -6.26 -17.76
C THR A 55 13.33 -7.23 -17.13
N PRO A 56 14.38 -7.64 -17.85
CA PRO A 56 15.46 -8.47 -17.28
C PRO A 56 16.08 -7.87 -16.01
N TYR A 57 16.15 -6.53 -15.93
CA TYR A 57 16.62 -5.82 -14.74
C TYR A 57 15.73 -6.08 -13.52
N ILE A 58 14.40 -6.01 -13.70
CA ILE A 58 13.44 -6.28 -12.63
C ILE A 58 13.46 -7.77 -12.26
N LEU A 59 13.48 -8.66 -13.25
CA LEU A 59 13.54 -10.12 -13.05
C LEU A 59 14.79 -10.53 -12.24
N ASN A 60 15.96 -9.94 -12.54
CA ASN A 60 17.20 -10.19 -11.81
C ASN A 60 17.12 -9.85 -10.32
N ARG A 61 16.31 -8.85 -9.96
CA ARG A 61 16.10 -8.46 -8.55
C ARG A 61 15.36 -9.54 -7.74
N PHE A 62 14.63 -10.42 -8.42
CA PHE A 62 13.89 -11.53 -7.82
C PHE A 62 14.66 -12.86 -7.84
N ILE A 63 15.91 -12.89 -8.29
CA ILE A 63 16.73 -14.11 -8.24
C ILE A 63 17.03 -14.43 -6.77
N GLU A 64 16.61 -15.62 -6.34
CA GLU A 64 16.96 -16.17 -5.04
C GLU A 64 18.32 -16.86 -5.09
N ARG A 65 18.54 -17.70 -6.10
CA ARG A 65 19.80 -18.41 -6.32
C ARG A 65 19.90 -18.94 -7.77
N ILE A 66 21.12 -19.19 -8.21
CA ILE A 66 21.44 -19.83 -9.49
C ILE A 66 22.11 -21.16 -9.20
N GLU A 67 21.58 -22.24 -9.74
CA GLU A 67 22.10 -23.60 -9.61
C GLU A 67 22.81 -24.01 -10.90
N ILE A 68 24.10 -24.36 -10.79
CA ILE A 68 24.92 -24.79 -11.93
C ILE A 68 25.29 -26.26 -11.70
N LYS A 69 25.02 -27.12 -12.69
CA LYS A 69 25.38 -28.54 -12.68
C LYS A 69 26.44 -28.82 -13.75
N SER A 70 27.23 -29.87 -13.56
CA SER A 70 28.30 -30.27 -14.50
C SER A 70 27.78 -30.54 -15.92
N ASP A 71 26.56 -31.08 -16.05
CA ASP A 71 26.05 -31.64 -17.30
C ASP A 71 24.74 -31.00 -17.76
N GLY A 72 24.43 -29.78 -17.32
CA GLY A 72 23.17 -29.13 -17.66
C GLY A 72 23.20 -27.61 -17.63
N PRO A 73 22.21 -26.97 -18.29
CA PRO A 73 22.09 -25.52 -18.28
C PRO A 73 21.83 -24.99 -16.86
N PRO A 74 22.29 -23.78 -16.54
CA PRO A 74 22.06 -23.16 -15.24
C PRO A 74 20.55 -23.00 -14.97
N LYS A 75 20.12 -23.34 -13.75
CA LYS A 75 18.74 -23.20 -13.30
C LYS A 75 18.62 -22.01 -12.35
N ILE A 76 17.78 -21.04 -12.71
CA ILE A 76 17.52 -19.85 -11.89
C ILE A 76 16.30 -20.11 -11.01
N HIS A 77 16.46 -19.89 -9.71
CA HIS A 77 15.38 -19.96 -8.72
C HIS A 77 14.98 -18.54 -8.34
N TYR A 78 13.68 -18.22 -8.44
CA TYR A 78 13.15 -16.91 -8.12
C TYR A 78 12.40 -16.92 -6.78
N ARG A 79 12.54 -15.85 -6.01
CA ARG A 79 11.86 -15.62 -4.75
C ARG A 79 10.52 -14.92 -5.01
N PHE A 80 9.52 -15.71 -5.33
CA PHE A 80 8.14 -15.24 -5.37
C PHE A 80 7.29 -15.94 -4.27
N SER A 81 6.23 -15.28 -3.79
CA SER A 81 5.34 -15.85 -2.77
C SER A 81 4.42 -16.92 -3.36
N GLU A 82 3.82 -17.82 -2.56
CA GLU A 82 2.85 -18.80 -3.11
C GLU A 82 1.67 -18.16 -3.87
N ALA A 83 1.32 -16.91 -3.54
CA ALA A 83 0.33 -16.12 -4.28
C ALA A 83 0.80 -15.67 -5.68
N SER A 84 2.07 -15.84 -6.00
CA SER A 84 2.65 -15.49 -7.31
C SER A 84 2.61 -16.63 -8.32
N VAL A 85 2.13 -17.82 -7.95
CA VAL A 85 2.04 -18.98 -8.86
C VAL A 85 1.22 -18.60 -10.10
N TYR A 86 0.27 -17.66 -9.99
CA TYR A 86 -0.44 -17.09 -11.14
C TYR A 86 0.46 -16.34 -12.16
N PHE A 87 1.69 -15.99 -11.80
CA PHE A 87 2.66 -15.40 -12.71
C PHE A 87 3.60 -16.43 -13.35
N SER A 88 3.62 -17.70 -12.89
CA SER A 88 4.53 -18.71 -13.45
C SER A 88 4.28 -18.97 -14.94
N ASP A 89 3.03 -18.85 -15.38
CA ASP A 89 2.62 -19.06 -16.77
C ASP A 89 3.15 -17.96 -17.71
N PHE A 90 3.49 -16.77 -17.19
CA PHE A 90 4.15 -15.73 -17.98
C PHE A 90 5.63 -16.05 -18.25
N PHE A 91 6.27 -16.87 -17.42
CA PHE A 91 7.72 -17.12 -17.45
C PHE A 91 8.12 -18.37 -18.22
N SER A 92 7.19 -19.31 -18.45
CA SER A 92 7.45 -20.56 -19.20
C SER A 92 7.84 -20.32 -20.66
N ASN A 93 7.41 -19.22 -21.27
CA ASN A 93 7.76 -18.84 -22.64
C ASN A 93 9.17 -18.21 -22.80
N THR A 94 9.86 -17.87 -21.70
CA THR A 94 11.19 -17.24 -21.77
C THR A 94 12.36 -18.23 -21.72
N GLN A 95 12.09 -19.55 -21.64
CA GLN A 95 13.14 -20.58 -21.64
C GLN A 95 13.76 -20.90 -23.01
N HIS A 96 13.35 -20.21 -24.08
CA HIS A 96 14.07 -20.29 -25.35
C HIS A 96 14.96 -19.05 -25.52
N SER A 97 16.07 -19.01 -24.76
CA SER A 97 17.25 -18.31 -25.27
C SER A 97 17.74 -19.07 -26.50
N THR A 98 17.23 -18.67 -27.67
CA THR A 98 17.73 -19.10 -28.97
C THR A 98 19.15 -18.59 -29.11
N TRP A 99 20.11 -19.51 -29.04
CA TRP A 99 21.46 -19.25 -29.54
C TRP A 99 21.36 -18.99 -31.04
N LEU A 100 21.60 -17.74 -31.46
CA LEU A 100 21.90 -17.43 -32.85
C LEU A 100 23.42 -17.42 -33.02
N VAL A 101 23.87 -18.48 -33.71
CA VAL A 101 25.12 -18.73 -34.47
C VAL A 101 26.39 -18.03 -34.00
#